data_AF-A0A2A3Y922-F1
#
_entry.id   AF-A0A2A3Y922-F1
#
_cell.length_a   1.000
_cell.length_b   1.000
_cell.length_c   1.000
_cell.angle_alpha   90.00
_cell.angle_beta   90.00
_cell.angle_gamma   90.00
#
_symmetry.space_group_name_H-M   'P 1'
#
loop_
_entity.id
_entity.type
_entity.pdbx_description
1 polymer ?
#
loop_
_entity_poly.entity_id
_entity_poly.type
_entity_poly.pdbx_seq_one_letter_code
_entity_poly.pdbx_strand_id
1 'polypeptide(L)'
;MDASKFADVNFVIPLFYLGVAVVCLLIFIPLFIHGMLRRRKFSTLVDGYQTYALRSSIRIELIVAALVAVLTIVFLAMGITGYFDSRNDLEANIQLKYNPTHLELGPWNGSSATADLTLPDGTVFDDVEVMLQGSGEPFIEKVWYHERDKRNQ
;
A
#
# COMPACT_ATOMS: atom_id res chain seq x y z
N MET A 1 16.15 4.36 31.67
CA MET A 1 16.39 4.32 30.20
C MET A 1 15.66 3.08 29.73
N ASP A 2 14.39 3.24 29.36
CA ASP A 2 13.59 2.09 28.93
C ASP A 2 14.12 1.60 27.58
N ALA A 3 14.29 0.28 27.47
CA ALA A 3 14.69 -0.41 26.25
C ALA A 3 13.87 0.15 25.08
N SER A 4 14.59 0.63 24.06
CA SER A 4 14.05 1.34 22.91
C SER A 4 12.84 0.59 22.32
N LYS A 5 11.65 1.17 22.49
CA LYS A 5 10.41 0.60 22.00
C LYS A 5 10.40 0.74 20.47
N PHE A 6 10.35 -0.39 19.76
CA PHE A 6 10.18 -0.43 18.30
C PHE A 6 8.84 0.22 17.90
N ALA A 7 8.83 0.89 16.75
CA ALA A 7 7.62 1.42 16.13
C ALA A 7 6.70 0.26 15.70
N ASP A 8 5.39 0.51 15.70
CA ASP A 8 4.39 -0.47 15.28
C ASP A 8 4.33 -0.52 13.75
N VAL A 9 4.82 -1.61 13.17
CA VAL A 9 4.88 -1.77 11.72
C VAL A 9 3.68 -2.59 11.25
N ASN A 10 2.76 -1.95 10.51
CA ASN A 10 1.53 -2.58 10.08
C ASN A 10 1.21 -2.35 8.60
N PHE A 11 1.74 -3.22 7.74
CA PHE A 11 1.42 -3.23 6.31
C PHE A 11 0.02 -3.77 5.99
N VAL A 12 -0.65 -4.46 6.91
CA VAL A 12 -1.94 -5.13 6.64
C VAL A 12 -3.05 -4.12 6.38
N ILE A 13 -3.19 -3.10 7.23
CA ILE A 13 -4.25 -2.09 7.10
C ILE A 13 -4.09 -1.28 5.79
N PRO A 14 -2.91 -0.73 5.46
CA PRO A 14 -2.70 -0.02 4.20
C PRO A 14 -2.95 -0.89 2.97
N LEU A 15 -2.47 -2.13 2.96
CA LEU A 15 -2.71 -3.07 1.85
C LEU A 15 -4.20 -3.41 1.70
N PHE A 16 -4.93 -3.51 2.81
CA PHE A 16 -6.38 -3.69 2.77
C PHE A 16 -7.08 -2.51 2.09
N TYR A 17 -6.72 -1.26 2.43
CA TYR A 17 -7.27 -0.08 1.75
C TYR A 17 -6.93 -0.05 0.26
N LEU A 18 -5.71 -0.42 -0.13
CA LEU A 18 -5.34 -0.55 -1.54
C LEU A 18 -6.19 -1.62 -2.25
N GLY A 19 -6.43 -2.76 -1.60
CA GLY A 19 -7.31 -3.81 -2.11
C GLY A 19 -8.75 -3.32 -2.33
N VAL A 20 -9.32 -2.61 -1.36
CA VAL A 20 -10.66 -1.99 -1.49
C VAL A 20 -10.68 -0.97 -2.62
N ALA A 21 -9.65 -0.13 -2.76
CA ALA A 21 -9.54 0.83 -3.84
C ALA A 21 -9.55 0.16 -5.22
N VAL A 22 -8.86 -0.97 -5.39
CA VAL A 22 -8.88 -1.76 -6.63
C VAL A 22 -10.29 -2.25 -6.95
N VAL A 23 -11.02 -2.79 -5.97
CA VAL A 23 -12.41 -3.23 -6.16
C VAL A 23 -13.31 -2.06 -6.56
N CYS A 24 -13.20 -0.92 -5.89
CA CYS A 24 -13.97 0.27 -6.25
C CYS A 24 -13.65 0.75 -7.68
N LEU A 25 -12.38 0.70 -8.09
CA LEU A 25 -11.93 1.07 -9.44
C LEU A 25 -12.53 0.14 -10.51
N LEU A 26 -12.57 -1.17 -10.24
CA LEU A 26 -13.19 -2.16 -11.13
C LEU A 26 -14.70 -1.95 -11.29
N ILE A 27 -15.38 -1.39 -10.29
CA ILE A 27 -16.80 -1.02 -10.36
C ILE A 27 -16.97 0.32 -11.07
N PHE A 28 -16.13 1.30 -10.75
CA PHE A 28 -16.20 2.66 -11.28
C PHE A 28 -16.03 2.69 -12.81
N ILE A 29 -15.00 2.04 -13.34
CA ILE A 29 -14.66 2.09 -14.78
C ILE A 29 -15.86 1.70 -15.67
N PRO A 30 -16.48 0.51 -15.53
CA PRO A 30 -17.59 0.12 -16.38
C PRO A 30 -18.81 1.01 -16.18
N LEU A 31 -19.15 1.39 -14.94
CA LEU A 31 -20.27 2.30 -14.64
C LEU A 31 -20.09 3.66 -15.31
N PHE A 32 -18.88 4.22 -15.20
CA PHE A 32 -18.56 5.51 -15.77
C PHE A 32 -18.60 5.49 -17.30
N ILE A 33 -17.97 4.48 -17.92
CA ILE A 33 -17.99 4.30 -19.37
C ILE A 33 -19.44 4.11 -19.86
N HIS A 34 -20.20 3.24 -19.19
CA HIS A 34 -21.58 2.96 -19.56
C HIS A 34 -22.47 4.21 -19.44
N GLY A 35 -22.38 4.95 -18.33
CA GLY A 35 -23.08 6.22 -18.14
C GLY A 35 -22.69 7.28 -19.17
N MET A 36 -21.41 7.38 -19.53
CA MET A 36 -20.94 8.29 -20.59
C MET A 36 -21.49 7.92 -21.97
N LEU A 37 -21.50 6.62 -22.31
CA LEU A 37 -22.06 6.14 -23.57
C LEU A 37 -23.56 6.42 -23.65
N ARG A 38 -24.30 6.18 -22.56
CA ARG A 38 -25.72 6.53 -22.48
C ARG A 38 -25.95 8.02 -22.62
N ARG A 39 -25.13 8.85 -21.98
CA ARG A 39 -25.21 10.32 -22.11
C ARG A 39 -24.98 10.79 -23.55
N ARG A 40 -23.99 10.23 -24.23
CA ARG A 40 -23.71 10.54 -25.65
C ARG A 40 -24.87 10.13 -26.56
N LYS A 41 -25.41 8.92 -26.38
CA LYS A 41 -26.58 8.45 -27.14
C LYS A 41 -27.82 9.29 -26.85
N PHE A 42 -28.02 9.73 -25.60
CA PHE A 42 -29.13 10.59 -25.23
C PHE A 42 -29.07 11.94 -25.96
N SER A 43 -27.89 12.56 -26.08
CA SER A 43 -27.73 13.83 -26.80
C SER A 43 -27.98 13.75 -28.32
N THR A 44 -28.02 12.56 -28.89
CA THR A 44 -28.30 12.34 -30.32
C THR A 44 -29.76 11.97 -30.60
N LEU A 45 -30.61 11.85 -29.57
CA LEU A 45 -32.04 11.54 -29.74
C LEU A 45 -32.82 12.77 -30.19
N VAL A 46 -33.84 12.57 -31.02
CA VAL A 46 -34.83 13.60 -31.39
C VAL A 46 -35.64 14.00 -30.16
N ASP A 47 -36.05 15.28 -30.07
CA ASP A 47 -36.66 15.90 -28.88
C ASP A 47 -37.84 15.12 -28.27
N GLY A 48 -38.63 14.39 -29.09
CA GLY A 48 -39.74 13.55 -28.60
C GLY A 48 -39.32 12.29 -27.83
N TYR A 49 -38.07 11.83 -27.96
CA TYR A 49 -37.53 10.65 -27.28
C TYR A 49 -36.66 11.00 -26.07
N GLN A 50 -36.36 12.28 -25.85
CA GLN A 50 -35.56 12.77 -24.72
C GLN A 50 -36.42 12.94 -23.45
N THR A 51 -36.88 11.83 -22.89
CA THR A 51 -37.74 11.87 -21.69
C THR A 51 -36.98 12.28 -20.42
N TYR A 52 -37.68 12.94 -19.49
CA TYR A 52 -37.12 13.31 -18.18
C TYR A 52 -36.62 12.09 -17.39
N ALA A 53 -37.37 10.98 -17.43
CA ALA A 53 -37.00 9.75 -16.76
C ALA A 53 -35.65 9.21 -17.25
N LEU A 54 -35.42 9.22 -18.58
CA LEU A 54 -34.16 8.77 -19.17
C LEU A 54 -32.99 9.70 -18.78
N ARG A 55 -33.21 11.03 -18.80
CA ARG A 55 -32.21 12.01 -18.35
C ARG A 55 -31.85 11.83 -16.88
N SER A 56 -32.84 11.63 -16.01
CA SER A 56 -32.65 11.42 -14.58
C SER A 56 -31.89 10.13 -14.30
N SER A 57 -32.25 9.03 -14.97
CA SER A 57 -31.54 7.75 -14.88
C SER A 57 -30.05 7.88 -15.22
N ILE A 58 -29.71 8.56 -16.32
CA ILE A 58 -28.32 8.78 -16.73
C ILE A 58 -27.58 9.66 -15.71
N ARG A 59 -28.24 10.69 -15.17
CA ARG A 59 -27.66 11.56 -14.13
C ARG A 59 -27.35 10.76 -12.86
N ILE A 60 -28.29 9.95 -12.39
CA ILE A 60 -28.10 9.11 -11.18
C ILE A 60 -26.92 8.16 -11.39
N GLU A 61 -26.84 7.50 -12.55
CA GLU A 61 -25.74 6.59 -12.87
C GLU A 61 -24.37 7.29 -12.82
N LEU A 62 -24.27 8.48 -13.41
CA LEU A 62 -23.04 9.28 -13.37
C LEU A 62 -22.71 9.80 -11.96
N ILE A 63 -23.72 10.16 -11.16
CA ILE A 63 -23.53 10.55 -9.75
C ILE A 63 -23.01 9.36 -8.95
N VAL A 64 -23.59 8.17 -9.12
CA VAL A 64 -23.12 6.94 -8.46
C VAL A 64 -21.68 6.64 -8.87
N ALA A 65 -21.36 6.73 -10.16
CA ALA A 65 -19.98 6.57 -10.63
C ALA A 65 -19.03 7.60 -9.97
N ALA A 66 -19.43 8.86 -9.87
CA ALA A 66 -18.63 9.89 -9.20
C ALA A 66 -18.41 9.60 -7.70
N LEU A 67 -19.43 9.09 -7.00
CA LEU A 67 -19.31 8.69 -5.60
C LEU A 67 -18.32 7.53 -5.43
N VAL A 68 -18.38 6.51 -6.29
CA VAL A 68 -17.42 5.40 -6.28
C VAL A 68 -16.00 5.90 -6.58
N ALA A 69 -15.85 6.87 -7.50
CA ALA A 69 -14.56 7.49 -7.78
C ALA A 69 -13.98 8.20 -6.55
N VAL A 70 -14.79 8.98 -5.83
CA VAL A 70 -14.37 9.65 -4.59
C VAL A 70 -13.92 8.63 -3.55
N LEU A 71 -14.69 7.57 -3.32
CA LEU A 71 -14.31 6.50 -2.40
C LEU A 71 -12.99 5.83 -2.81
N THR A 72 -12.81 5.57 -4.11
CA THR A 72 -11.57 5.01 -4.65
C THR A 72 -10.37 5.89 -4.31
N ILE A 73 -10.49 7.20 -4.51
CA ILE A 73 -9.42 8.17 -4.21
C ILE A 73 -9.09 8.18 -2.72
N VAL A 74 -10.11 8.16 -1.84
CA VAL A 74 -9.91 8.16 -0.39
C VAL A 74 -9.16 6.91 0.06
N PHE A 75 -9.59 5.72 -0.36
CA PHE A 75 -8.92 4.47 0.01
C PHE A 75 -7.51 4.37 -0.59
N LEU A 76 -7.32 4.85 -1.81
CA LEU A 76 -6.00 4.88 -2.44
C LEU A 76 -5.05 5.82 -1.68
N ALA A 77 -5.52 6.99 -1.26
CA ALA A 77 -4.72 7.91 -0.45
C ALA A 77 -4.33 7.26 0.89
N MET A 78 -5.30 6.72 1.63
CA MET A 78 -5.04 6.06 2.92
C MET A 78 -4.11 4.85 2.80
N GLY A 79 -4.29 4.05 1.74
CA GLY A 79 -3.46 2.87 1.48
C GLY A 79 -2.03 3.24 1.11
N ILE A 80 -1.83 4.25 0.27
CA ILE A 80 -0.48 4.72 -0.12
C ILE A 80 0.23 5.35 1.08
N THR A 81 -0.41 6.28 1.79
CA THR A 81 0.22 6.97 2.92
C THR A 81 0.58 5.98 4.02
N GLY A 82 -0.36 5.12 4.41
CA GLY A 82 -0.11 4.14 5.47
C GLY A 82 0.97 3.11 5.10
N TYR A 83 1.11 2.78 3.80
CA TYR A 83 2.17 1.90 3.33
C TYR A 83 3.54 2.55 3.48
N PHE A 84 3.67 3.83 3.11
CA PHE A 84 4.90 4.59 3.30
C PHE A 84 5.23 4.78 4.78
N ASP A 85 4.25 5.09 5.62
CA ASP A 85 4.43 5.21 7.06
C ASP A 85 4.97 3.89 7.65
N SER A 86 4.34 2.76 7.30
CA SER A 86 4.80 1.43 7.74
C SER A 86 6.20 1.09 7.25
N ARG A 87 6.56 1.50 6.03
CA ARG A 87 7.91 1.30 5.48
C ARG A 87 8.94 2.14 6.25
N ASN A 88 8.62 3.38 6.56
CA ASN A 88 9.49 4.26 7.34
C ASN A 88 9.67 3.74 8.77
N ASP A 89 8.61 3.22 9.39
CA ASP A 89 8.67 2.61 10.72
C ASP A 89 9.54 1.34 10.72
N LEU A 90 9.42 0.50 9.67
CA LEU A 90 10.29 -0.66 9.49
C LEU A 90 11.76 -0.24 9.35
N GLU A 91 12.03 0.78 8.53
CA GLU A 91 13.36 1.33 8.33
C GLU A 91 13.96 1.84 9.65
N ALA A 92 13.19 2.63 10.40
CA ALA A 92 13.59 3.14 11.70
C ALA A 92 13.90 2.02 12.70
N ASN A 93 13.11 0.95 12.70
CA ASN A 93 13.33 -0.21 13.56
C ASN A 93 14.60 -0.98 13.18
N ILE A 94 14.88 -1.14 11.88
CA ILE A 94 16.12 -1.78 11.38
C ILE A 94 17.33 -0.92 11.77
N GLN A 95 17.23 0.40 11.57
CA GLN A 95 18.25 1.37 11.96
C GLN A 95 18.56 1.29 13.46
N LEU A 96 17.51 1.24 14.28
CA LEU A 96 17.61 1.14 15.74
C LEU A 96 18.32 -0.16 16.19
N LYS A 97 18.04 -1.28 15.52
CA LYS A 97 18.55 -2.60 15.94
C LYS A 97 19.95 -2.93 15.39
N TYR A 98 20.16 -2.69 14.10
CA TYR A 98 21.37 -3.14 13.40
C TYR A 98 22.35 -2.01 13.07
N ASN A 99 21.92 -0.74 13.20
CA ASN A 99 22.70 0.46 12.88
C ASN A 99 23.50 0.34 11.56
N PRO A 100 22.85 -0.05 10.44
CA PRO A 100 23.54 -0.26 9.18
C PRO A 100 24.08 1.06 8.60
N THR A 101 25.21 0.98 7.90
CA THR A 101 25.78 2.11 7.16
C THR A 101 25.06 2.37 5.84
N HIS A 102 24.43 1.33 5.28
CA HIS A 102 23.56 1.41 4.12
C HIS A 102 22.35 0.51 4.33
N LEU A 103 21.16 0.98 3.97
CA LEU A 103 19.92 0.24 4.04
C LEU A 103 19.03 0.63 2.85
N GLU A 104 18.64 -0.37 2.06
CA GLU A 104 17.63 -0.23 1.03
C GLU A 104 16.54 -1.28 1.25
N LEU A 105 15.32 -0.83 1.52
CA LEU A 105 14.17 -1.73 1.72
C LEU A 105 13.47 -2.01 0.39
N GLY A 106 13.31 -3.28 0.08
CA GLY A 106 12.43 -3.77 -0.98
C GLY A 106 10.94 -3.69 -0.63
N PRO A 107 10.07 -4.19 -1.54
CA PRO A 107 8.64 -4.21 -1.31
C PRO A 107 8.23 -5.25 -0.25
N TRP A 108 7.11 -4.98 0.43
CA TRP A 108 6.50 -5.95 1.34
C TRP A 108 5.71 -6.99 0.55
N ASN A 109 5.98 -8.28 0.78
CA ASN A 109 5.32 -9.39 0.05
C ASN A 109 4.07 -9.96 0.76
N GLY A 110 3.77 -9.48 1.98
CA GLY A 110 2.68 -9.97 2.80
C GLY A 110 3.13 -10.58 4.13
N SER A 111 4.33 -11.15 4.19
CA SER A 111 4.92 -11.76 5.40
C SER A 111 6.26 -11.16 5.80
N SER A 112 7.03 -10.69 4.83
CA SER A 112 8.36 -10.11 5.02
C SER A 112 8.61 -8.99 4.02
N ALA A 113 9.62 -8.17 4.31
CA ALA A 113 10.27 -7.31 3.32
C ALA A 113 11.61 -7.92 2.92
N THR A 114 12.06 -7.65 1.71
CA THR A 114 13.48 -7.82 1.38
C THR A 114 14.24 -6.55 1.71
N ALA A 115 15.53 -6.66 2.00
CA ALA A 115 16.41 -5.52 2.21
C ALA A 115 17.82 -5.82 1.72
N ASP A 116 18.49 -4.77 1.27
CA ASP A 116 19.94 -4.75 1.07
C ASP A 116 20.54 -3.93 2.20
N LEU A 117 21.49 -4.48 2.96
CA LEU A 117 22.09 -3.80 4.10
C LEU A 117 23.59 -3.99 4.20
N THR A 118 24.27 -2.93 4.62
CA THR A 118 25.70 -2.94 4.94
C THR A 118 25.88 -2.64 6.42
N LEU A 119 26.53 -3.55 7.15
CA LEU A 119 26.80 -3.39 8.58
C LEU A 119 28.00 -2.44 8.83
N PRO A 120 28.17 -1.92 10.06
CA PRO A 120 29.32 -1.08 10.42
C PRO A 120 30.70 -1.72 10.23
N ASP A 121 30.75 -3.05 10.22
CA ASP A 121 31.96 -3.83 9.99
C ASP A 121 32.32 -3.98 8.50
N GLY A 122 31.52 -3.40 7.60
CA GLY A 122 31.68 -3.48 6.14
C GLY A 122 31.07 -4.73 5.50
N THR A 123 30.40 -5.60 6.26
CA THR A 123 29.73 -6.78 5.71
C THR A 123 28.48 -6.36 4.96
N VAL A 124 28.37 -6.81 3.72
CA VAL A 124 27.22 -6.54 2.85
C VAL A 124 26.32 -7.77 2.81
N PHE A 125 25.02 -7.54 2.94
CA PHE A 125 24.00 -8.54 2.76
C PHE A 125 22.98 -8.05 1.74
N ASP A 126 22.94 -8.71 0.59
CA ASP A 126 21.99 -8.43 -0.47
C ASP A 126 20.79 -9.40 -0.39
N ASP A 127 19.61 -8.88 -0.73
CA ASP A 127 18.33 -9.56 -0.82
C ASP A 127 18.07 -10.45 0.41
N VAL A 128 18.06 -9.82 1.59
CA VAL A 128 17.80 -10.50 2.85
C VAL A 128 16.38 -10.29 3.31
N GLU A 129 15.75 -11.36 3.79
CA GLU A 129 14.42 -11.26 4.37
C GLU A 129 14.47 -10.61 5.75
N VAL A 130 13.65 -9.58 5.90
CA VAL A 130 13.35 -8.92 7.15
C VAL A 130 11.98 -9.38 7.62
N MET A 131 11.99 -10.17 8.69
CA MET A 131 10.79 -10.62 9.39
C MET A 131 10.50 -9.69 10.56
N LEU A 132 9.22 -9.57 10.94
CA LEU A 132 8.81 -8.82 12.14
C LEU A 132 8.43 -9.80 13.24
N GLN A 133 9.00 -9.62 14.43
CA GLN A 133 8.51 -10.27 15.63
C GLN A 133 7.33 -9.48 16.22
N GLY A 134 6.54 -10.10 17.11
CA GLY A 134 5.29 -9.54 17.63
C GLY A 134 5.40 -8.18 18.37
N SER A 135 6.61 -7.71 18.64
CA SER A 135 6.90 -6.39 19.22
C SER A 135 7.24 -5.29 18.19
N GLY A 136 7.20 -5.60 16.89
CA GLY A 136 7.72 -4.73 15.83
C GLY A 136 9.24 -4.86 15.62
N GLU A 137 9.89 -5.74 16.40
CA GLU A 137 11.33 -5.98 16.31
C GLU A 137 11.69 -6.67 14.97
N PRO A 138 12.62 -6.11 14.18
CA PRO A 138 13.03 -6.69 12.91
C PRO A 138 14.02 -7.84 13.15
N PHE A 139 13.85 -8.93 12.43
CA PHE A 139 14.70 -10.11 12.50
C PHE A 139 15.22 -10.46 11.10
N ILE A 140 16.54 -10.54 10.98
CA ILE A 140 17.25 -10.89 9.75
C ILE A 140 18.15 -12.09 10.05
N GLU A 141 17.77 -13.26 9.53
CA GLU A 141 18.42 -14.52 9.88
C GLU A 141 19.90 -14.55 9.50
N LYS A 142 20.25 -14.09 8.29
CA LYS A 142 21.64 -14.05 7.80
C LYS A 142 22.55 -13.19 8.69
N VAL A 143 22.04 -12.04 9.16
CA VAL A 143 22.78 -11.16 10.08
C VAL A 143 22.99 -11.84 11.43
N TRP A 144 21.97 -12.54 11.95
CA TRP A 144 22.08 -13.25 13.22
C TRP A 144 23.16 -14.34 13.20
N TYR A 145 23.27 -15.12 12.12
CA TYR A 145 24.34 -16.11 11.96
C TYR A 145 25.72 -15.46 11.92
N HIS A 146 25.88 -14.37 11.16
CA HIS A 146 27.15 -13.63 11.08
C HIS A 146 27.62 -13.10 12.44
N GLU A 147 26.72 -12.48 13.21
CA GLU A 147 27.06 -12.01 14.56
C GLU A 147 27.35 -13.15 15.53
N ARG A 148 26.65 -14.29 15.39
CA ARG A 148 26.91 -15.48 16.22
C ARG A 148 28.29 -16.05 15.95
N ASP A 149 28.70 -16.15 14.70
CA ASP A 149 30.01 -16.68 14.32
C ASP A 149 31.14 -15.81 14.85
N LYS A 150 30.98 -14.48 14.82
CA LYS A 150 31.94 -13.53 15.42
C LYS A 150 32.10 -13.66 16.93
N ARG A 151 31.04 -14.04 17.66
CA ARG A 151 31.09 -14.24 19.12
C ARG A 151 31.78 -15.54 19.53
N ASN A 152 31.90 -16.50 18.62
CA ASN A 152 32.49 -17.81 18.90
C ASN A 152 33.97 -17.90 18.49
N GLN A 153 34.55 -16.82 17.96
CA GLN A 153 35.97 -16.66 17.64
C GLN A 153 36.66 -15.85 18.74
#